data_AF-A0A959JTA1-F1
#
_entry.id   AF-A0A959JTA1-F1
#
_cell.length_a   1.000
_cell.length_b   1.000
_cell.length_c   1.000
_cell.angle_alpha   90.00
_cell.angle_beta   90.00
_cell.angle_gamma   90.00
#
_symmetry.space_group_name_H-M   'P 1'
#
loop_
_entity.id
_entity.type
_entity.pdbx_description
1 polymer ?
#
loop_
_entity_poly.entity_id
_entity_poly.type
_entity_poly.pdbx_seq_one_letter_code
_entity_poly.pdbx_strand_id
1 'polypeptide(L)'
;MIGELNNGEGFELQDIKTSKISPEQLDQMREKAGSFEALFSRRAMKYRAMGLHEKTLTEPDYRRLILEEYTFLSRPVIFINGEIYIGNSKKTVEAAKQALKETSS
;
A
#
# COMPACT_ATOMS: atom_id res chain seq x y z
N MET A 1 -12.44 -2.57 -1.12
CA MET A 1 -11.49 -3.63 -1.52
C MET A 1 -11.53 -4.86 -0.62
N ILE A 2 -11.01 -4.89 0.62
CA ILE A 2 -10.95 -6.15 1.42
C ILE A 2 -12.33 -6.80 1.59
N GLY A 3 -13.36 -6.03 1.96
CA GLY A 3 -14.74 -6.55 2.04
C GLY A 3 -15.33 -7.03 0.70
N GLU A 4 -14.69 -6.70 -0.41
CA GLU A 4 -15.09 -7.17 -1.75
C GLU A 4 -14.23 -8.33 -2.27
N LEU A 5 -13.20 -8.73 -1.52
CA LEU A 5 -12.30 -9.86 -1.78
C LEU A 5 -12.54 -10.94 -0.72
N ASN A 6 -13.78 -11.41 -0.64
CA ASN A 6 -14.23 -12.37 0.36
C ASN A 6 -13.80 -12.05 1.80
N ASN A 7 -13.88 -10.77 2.18
CA ASN A 7 -13.49 -10.26 3.49
C ASN A 7 -12.04 -10.58 3.91
N GLY A 8 -11.16 -10.88 2.96
CA GLY A 8 -9.77 -11.27 3.21
C GLY A 8 -9.58 -12.76 3.55
N GLU A 9 -10.60 -13.61 3.39
CA GLU A 9 -10.41 -15.06 3.49
C GLU A 9 -9.38 -15.55 2.47
N GLY A 10 -8.41 -16.35 2.92
CA GLY A 10 -7.30 -16.84 2.09
C GLY A 10 -6.13 -15.86 1.96
N PHE A 11 -6.18 -14.70 2.63
CA PHE A 11 -5.07 -13.74 2.69
C PHE A 11 -4.43 -13.71 4.07
N GLU A 12 -3.11 -13.48 4.11
CA GLU A 12 -2.44 -13.08 5.34
C GLU A 12 -2.68 -11.59 5.59
N LEU A 13 -3.33 -11.27 6.71
CA LEU A 13 -3.67 -9.90 7.09
C LEU A 13 -2.62 -9.32 8.05
N GLN A 14 -2.05 -8.18 7.69
CA GLN A 14 -1.15 -7.42 8.56
C GLN A 14 -1.78 -6.07 8.95
N ASP A 15 -2.02 -5.87 10.25
CA ASP A 15 -2.36 -4.54 10.77
C ASP A 15 -1.09 -3.74 11.05
N ILE A 16 -0.75 -2.83 10.14
CA ILE A 16 0.45 -1.99 10.25
C ILE A 16 0.41 -0.99 11.41
N LYS A 17 -0.73 -0.82 12.10
CA LYS A 17 -0.82 -0.01 13.32
C LYS A 17 -0.18 -0.71 14.51
N THR A 18 -0.28 -2.04 14.56
CA THR A 18 0.24 -2.87 15.66
C THR A 18 1.54 -3.54 15.25
N SER A 19 1.60 -4.12 14.05
CA SER A 19 2.77 -4.77 13.47
C SER A 19 3.29 -3.94 12.29
N LYS A 20 4.16 -2.98 12.59
CA LYS A 20 4.73 -2.05 11.60
C LYS A 20 5.35 -2.80 10.42
N ILE A 21 5.29 -2.19 9.25
CA ILE A 21 5.97 -2.68 8.06
C ILE A 21 7.48 -2.69 8.26
N SER A 22 8.15 -3.78 7.88
CA SER A 22 9.61 -3.84 7.89
C SER A 22 10.21 -3.13 6.66
N PRO A 23 11.47 -2.66 6.73
CA PRO A 23 12.14 -2.10 5.57
C PRO A 23 12.17 -3.06 4.37
N GLU A 24 12.38 -4.35 4.62
CA GLU A 24 12.42 -5.39 3.59
C GLU A 24 11.06 -5.56 2.90
N GLN A 25 9.97 -5.58 3.67
CA GLN A 25 8.62 -5.64 3.11
C GLN A 25 8.32 -4.41 2.24
N LEU A 26 8.74 -3.22 2.69
CA LEU A 26 8.52 -1.99 1.94
C LEU A 26 9.33 -1.97 0.63
N ASP A 27 10.56 -2.48 0.65
CA ASP A 27 11.38 -2.64 -0.56
C ASP A 27 10.75 -3.63 -1.55
N GLN A 28 10.19 -4.76 -1.08
CA GLN A 28 9.43 -5.69 -1.93
C GLN A 28 8.18 -5.04 -2.55
N MET A 29 7.46 -4.22 -1.77
CA MET A 29 6.33 -3.45 -2.28
C MET A 29 6.77 -2.49 -3.39
N ARG A 30 7.91 -1.81 -3.20
CA ARG A 30 8.46 -0.88 -4.21
C ARG A 30 8.81 -1.61 -5.50
N GLU A 31 9.42 -2.79 -5.43
CA GLU A 31 9.76 -3.57 -6.63
C GLU A 31 8.53 -3.88 -7.49
N LYS A 32 7.37 -4.09 -6.86
CA LYS A 32 6.11 -4.36 -7.56
C LYS A 32 5.34 -3.10 -7.95
N ALA A 33 5.41 -2.05 -7.12
CA ALA A 33 4.71 -0.78 -7.35
C ALA A 33 5.46 0.17 -8.29
N GLY A 34 6.77 -0.05 -8.48
CA GLY A 34 7.68 0.75 -9.28
C GLY A 34 8.38 1.89 -8.52
N SER A 35 7.78 2.41 -7.43
CA SER A 35 8.35 3.50 -6.63
C SER A 35 7.78 3.52 -5.21
N PHE A 36 8.49 4.15 -4.27
CA PHE A 36 7.93 4.43 -2.93
C PHE A 36 6.85 5.51 -3.00
N GLU A 37 6.96 6.44 -3.95
CA GLU A 37 5.91 7.44 -4.18
C GLU A 37 4.55 6.79 -4.48
N ALA A 38 4.51 5.73 -5.30
CA ALA A 38 3.28 5.02 -5.62
C ALA A 38 2.62 4.37 -4.38
N LEU A 39 3.41 4.06 -3.36
CA LEU A 39 2.98 3.52 -2.08
C LEU A 39 2.58 4.62 -1.08
N PHE A 40 2.91 5.88 -1.36
CA PHE A 40 2.76 6.98 -0.41
C PHE A 40 1.36 7.61 -0.41
N SER A 41 0.81 7.85 0.77
CA SER A 41 -0.48 8.47 1.00
C SER A 41 -0.32 9.94 1.37
N ARG A 42 -0.58 10.81 0.39
CA ARG A 42 -0.67 12.28 0.60
C ARG A 42 -1.95 12.71 1.33
N ARG A 43 -2.85 11.76 1.63
CA ARG A 43 -4.13 12.01 2.32
C ARG A 43 -4.01 11.90 3.84
N ALA A 44 -2.87 11.44 4.36
CA ALA A 44 -2.64 11.35 5.79
C ALA A 44 -2.72 12.74 6.46
N MET A 45 -3.38 12.86 7.61
CA MET A 45 -3.45 14.14 8.35
C MET A 45 -2.06 14.69 8.67
N LYS A 46 -1.11 13.79 8.98
CA LYS A 46 0.29 14.13 9.23
C LYS A 46 1.00 14.75 8.02
N TYR A 47 0.55 14.51 6.79
CA TYR A 47 1.16 15.07 5.58
C TYR A 47 1.10 16.61 5.58
N ARG A 48 -0.08 17.14 5.92
CA ARG A 48 -0.27 18.59 6.06
C ARG A 48 0.31 19.12 7.36
N ALA A 49 0.10 18.41 8.47
CA ALA A 49 0.60 18.84 9.79
C ALA A 49 2.13 18.98 9.86
N MET A 50 2.86 18.17 9.09
CA MET A 50 4.33 18.22 9.00
C MET A 50 4.84 19.16 7.88
N GLY A 51 3.95 19.90 7.20
CA GLY A 51 4.32 20.80 6.10
C GLY A 51 4.86 20.08 4.86
N LEU A 52 4.64 18.77 4.72
CA LEU A 52 5.20 17.99 3.61
C LEU A 52 4.56 18.34 2.26
N HIS A 53 3.34 18.87 2.28
CA HIS A 53 2.64 19.36 1.09
C HIS A 53 3.31 20.56 0.40
N GLU A 54 4.21 21.27 1.08
CA GLU A 54 4.97 22.41 0.54
C GLU A 54 6.40 22.02 0.16
N LYS A 55 6.77 20.74 0.32
CA LYS A 55 8.11 20.23 0.05
C LYS A 55 8.12 19.41 -1.23
N THR A 56 9.21 19.52 -1.98
CA THR A 56 9.55 18.54 -3.00
C THR A 56 10.17 17.34 -2.32
N LEU A 57 9.44 16.22 -2.30
CA LEU A 57 9.91 14.96 -1.74
C LEU A 57 10.57 14.11 -2.83
N THR A 58 11.60 13.37 -2.44
CA THR A 58 12.30 12.43 -3.32
C THR A 58 11.97 10.98 -2.95
N GLU A 59 12.31 10.02 -3.81
CA GLU A 59 12.16 8.58 -3.53
C GLU A 59 12.68 8.15 -2.12
N PRO A 60 13.90 8.53 -1.69
CA PRO A 60 14.35 8.18 -0.34
C PRO A 60 13.55 8.87 0.78
N ASP A 61 12.99 10.07 0.54
CA ASP A 61 12.10 10.72 1.51
C ASP A 61 10.81 9.91 1.69
N TYR A 62 10.21 9.43 0.60
CA TYR A 62 9.00 8.60 0.66
C TYR A 62 9.26 7.31 1.44
N ARG A 63 10.37 6.62 1.17
CA ARG A 63 10.77 5.42 1.93
C ARG A 63 10.88 5.72 3.42
N ARG A 64 11.62 6.77 3.78
CA ARG A 64 11.84 7.14 5.19
C ARG A 64 10.53 7.46 5.88
N LEU A 65 9.69 8.31 5.27
CA LEU A 65 8.42 8.74 5.84
C LEU A 65 7.47 7.56 6.07
N ILE A 66 7.38 6.60 5.13
CA ILE A 66 6.53 5.41 5.29
C ILE A 66 6.98 4.56 6.50
N LEU A 67 8.29 4.40 6.70
CA LEU A 67 8.85 3.62 7.82
C LEU A 67 8.71 4.33 9.17
N GLU A 68 8.88 5.65 9.18
CA GLU A 68 8.71 6.47 10.38
C GLU A 68 7.23 6.53 10.81
N GLU A 69 6.33 6.68 9.84
CA GLU A 69 4.93 6.93 10.08
C GLU A 69 4.04 6.12 9.12
N TYR A 70 3.54 4.99 9.64
CA TYR A 70 2.72 4.03 8.89
C TYR A 70 1.48 4.67 8.23
N THR A 71 0.99 5.82 8.73
CA THR A 71 -0.16 6.49 8.11
C THR A 71 0.12 6.99 6.70
N PHE A 72 1.39 7.18 6.35
CA PHE A 72 1.85 7.51 5.02
C PHE A 72 1.87 6.33 4.05
N LEU A 73 1.67 5.09 4.49
CA LEU A 73 1.42 3.99 3.56
C LEU A 73 -0.02 4.06 3.05
N SER A 74 -0.18 4.06 1.73
CA SER A 74 -1.47 3.92 1.05
C SER A 74 -2.11 2.59 1.43
N ARG A 75 -3.42 2.61 1.69
CA ARG A 75 -4.14 1.46 2.24
C ARG A 75 -5.50 1.27 1.55
N PRO A 76 -5.96 0.03 1.36
CA PRO A 76 -5.23 -1.23 1.61
C PRO A 76 -4.11 -1.45 0.58
N VAL A 77 -3.17 -2.35 0.89
CA VAL A 77 -2.24 -2.90 -0.11
C VAL A 77 -2.39 -4.41 -0.09
N ILE A 78 -2.52 -5.01 -1.27
CA ILE A 78 -2.81 -6.43 -1.43
C ILE A 78 -1.86 -7.02 -2.46
N PHE A 79 -1.36 -8.21 -2.20
CA PHE A 79 -0.57 -8.99 -3.14
C PHE A 79 -1.37 -10.20 -3.63
N ILE A 80 -1.42 -10.41 -4.94
CA ILE A 80 -2.08 -11.57 -5.58
C ILE A 80 -1.18 -12.01 -6.74
N ASN A 81 -0.77 -13.29 -6.78
CA ASN A 81 0.13 -13.86 -7.81
C ASN A 81 1.40 -13.04 -8.09
N GLY A 82 1.95 -12.36 -7.08
CA GLY A 82 3.14 -11.52 -7.23
C GLY A 82 2.89 -10.15 -7.89
N GLU A 83 1.64 -9.77 -8.11
CA GLU A 83 1.21 -8.41 -8.44
C GLU A 83 0.75 -7.66 -7.18
N ILE A 84 0.82 -6.32 -7.21
CA ILE A 84 0.46 -5.46 -6.09
C ILE A 84 -0.70 -4.53 -6.44
N TYR A 85 -1.66 -4.41 -5.52
CA TYR A 85 -2.85 -3.57 -5.66
C TYR A 85 -2.92 -2.59 -4.50
N ILE A 86 -2.94 -1.29 -4.81
CA ILE A 86 -2.82 -0.21 -3.82
C ILE A 86 -4.08 0.66 -3.84
N GLY A 87 -4.72 0.82 -2.68
CA GLY A 87 -5.88 1.68 -2.46
C GLY A 87 -7.23 1.03 -2.79
N ASN A 88 -8.31 1.79 -2.66
CA ASN A 88 -9.70 1.32 -2.87
C ASN A 88 -10.35 1.90 -4.15
N SER A 89 -9.56 2.36 -5.11
CA SER A 89 -10.10 2.89 -6.37
C SER A 89 -10.86 1.80 -7.11
N LYS A 90 -11.99 2.15 -7.76
CA LYS A 90 -12.83 1.18 -8.49
C LYS A 90 -12.01 0.29 -9.43
N LYS A 91 -11.14 0.91 -10.23
CA LYS A 91 -10.20 0.23 -11.14
C LYS A 91 -9.30 -0.78 -10.42
N THR A 92 -8.74 -0.41 -9.26
CA THR A 92 -7.84 -1.29 -8.49
C THR A 92 -8.62 -2.48 -7.90
N VAL A 93 -9.83 -2.24 -7.40
CA VAL A 93 -10.69 -3.31 -6.87
C VAL A 93 -11.06 -4.30 -7.96
N GLU A 94 -11.46 -3.81 -9.14
CA GLU A 94 -11.82 -4.66 -10.27
C GLU A 94 -10.64 -5.52 -10.72
N ALA A 95 -9.44 -4.94 -10.83
CA ALA A 95 -8.23 -5.66 -11.18
C ALA A 95 -7.85 -6.74 -10.14
N ALA A 96 -7.90 -6.40 -8.84
CA ALA A 96 -7.63 -7.36 -7.77
C ALA A 96 -8.61 -8.53 -7.76
N LYS A 97 -9.91 -8.27 -8.02
CA LYS A 97 -10.93 -9.32 -8.16
C LYS A 97 -10.66 -10.24 -9.34
N GLN A 98 -10.18 -9.70 -10.45
CA GLN A 98 -9.86 -10.48 -11.64
C GLN A 98 -8.67 -11.42 -11.36
N ALA A 99 -7.58 -10.89 -10.81
CA ALA A 99 -6.41 -11.68 -10.46
C ALA A 99 -6.73 -12.81 -9.47
N LEU A 100 -7.60 -12.55 -8.48
CA LEU A 100 -8.02 -13.58 -7.51
C LEU A 100 -8.81 -14.73 -8.16
N LYS A 101 -9.61 -14.44 -9.19
CA LYS A 101 -10.35 -15.47 -9.94
C LYS A 101 -9.42 -16.33 -10.78
N GLU A 102 -8.40 -15.73 -11.39
CA GLU A 102 -7.41 -16.43 -12.20
C GLU A 102 -6.54 -17.39 -11.37
N THR A 103 -6.31 -17.11 -10.08
CA THR A 103 -5.62 -18.06 -9.17
C THR A 103 -6.46 -19.29 -8.83
N SER A 104 -7.78 -19.17 -8.84
CA SER A 104 -8.71 -20.23 -8.41
C SER A 104 -9.20 -21.14 -9.55
N SER A 105 -8.67 -20.95 -10.77
CA SER A 105 -8.99 -21.74 -11.97
C SER A 105 -7.83 -22.65 -12.36
#